data_AF-A0A3A0FJN3-F1
#
_entry.id   AF-A0A3A0FJN3-F1
#
_cell.length_a   1.000
_cell.length_b   1.000
_cell.length_c   1.000
_cell.angle_alpha   90.00
_cell.angle_beta   90.00
_cell.angle_gamma   90.00
#
_symmetry.space_group_name_H-M   'P 1'
#
loop_
_entity.id
_entity.type
_entity.pdbx_description
1 polymer ?
#
loop_
_entity_poly.entity_id
_entity_poly.type
_entity_poly.pdbx_seq_one_letter_code
_entity_poly.pdbx_strand_id
1 'polypeptide(L)'
;MQRLLASAFVVAAALPGCETARDAASSAAYELNPFGATDLSVQALSLHGPYLLAVVAGRDERMRLLAPVSDVCVRVLQPEARVRYAKSGAFGRIGRDGEACDAAGVASLEQWRDRQPRQRIESVVPRATARWEPLFRDERWIFVRGRFPLASKIGIAAGYDLVAMLPADAACSAAAERREATLEFRQAGRTPYRLLVGERSCPVEGFALPVTR
;
A
#
# COMPACT_ATOMS: atom_id res chain seq x y z
N MET A 1 53.49 33.97 43.10
CA MET A 1 52.15 33.36 43.20
C MET A 1 51.36 33.70 41.93
N GLN A 2 51.30 32.80 40.96
CA GLN A 2 50.34 32.86 39.86
C GLN A 2 50.29 31.47 39.20
N ARG A 3 49.28 30.69 39.57
CA ARG A 3 48.76 29.56 38.80
C ARG A 3 47.39 30.01 38.28
N LEU A 4 47.00 29.56 37.08
CA LEU A 4 45.62 29.22 36.63
C LEU A 4 45.69 29.01 35.10
N LEU A 5 45.79 27.76 34.67
CA LEU A 5 44.70 26.92 34.12
C LEU A 5 44.44 27.18 32.63
N ALA A 6 45.08 26.36 31.79
CA ALA A 6 44.74 26.20 30.39
C ALA A 6 43.66 25.11 30.26
N SER A 7 42.47 25.50 29.83
CA SER A 7 41.37 24.59 29.50
C SER A 7 41.58 23.99 28.12
N ALA A 8 41.80 22.68 28.06
CA ALA A 8 41.83 21.93 26.81
C ALA A 8 40.39 21.55 26.41
N PHE A 9 39.88 22.16 25.35
CA PHE A 9 38.65 21.73 24.67
C PHE A 9 38.97 20.54 23.77
N VAL A 10 38.46 19.35 24.12
CA VAL A 10 38.45 18.19 23.22
C VAL A 10 37.20 18.27 22.36
N VAL A 11 37.38 18.63 21.09
CA VAL A 11 36.32 18.56 20.07
C VAL A 11 36.21 17.11 19.62
N ALA A 12 35.17 16.40 20.08
CA ALA A 12 34.83 15.08 19.56
C ALA A 12 34.27 15.24 18.13
N ALA A 13 35.10 14.89 17.14
CA ALA A 13 34.66 14.80 15.75
C ALA A 13 33.73 13.59 15.58
N ALA A 14 32.42 13.84 15.60
CA ALA A 14 31.43 12.86 15.19
C ALA A 14 31.61 12.60 13.68
N LEU A 15 32.03 11.39 13.32
CA LEU A 15 32.18 10.95 11.92
C LEU A 15 30.78 10.75 11.31
N PRO A 16 30.34 11.56 10.33
CA PRO A 16 29.02 11.41 9.69
C PRO A 16 28.96 10.25 8.66
N GLY A 17 29.96 9.36 8.62
CA GLY A 17 30.17 8.42 7.51
C GLY A 17 29.40 7.10 7.56
N CYS A 18 28.77 6.75 8.69
CA CYS A 18 28.12 5.43 8.83
C CYS A 18 26.66 5.42 8.37
N GLU A 19 25.93 6.53 8.46
CA GLU A 19 24.54 6.61 7.98
C GLU A 19 24.51 6.58 6.45
N THR A 20 25.35 7.40 5.80
CA THR A 20 25.43 7.44 4.33
C THR A 20 25.85 6.11 3.71
N ALA A 21 26.71 5.34 4.37
CA ALA A 21 27.14 4.02 3.89
C ALA A 21 26.04 2.96 4.03
N ARG A 22 25.25 2.99 5.11
CA ARG A 22 24.05 2.14 5.27
C ARG A 22 22.98 2.48 4.24
N ASP A 23 22.80 3.76 3.95
CA ASP A 23 21.80 4.26 3.01
C ASP A 23 22.16 3.95 1.54
N ALA A 24 23.44 3.98 1.19
CA ALA A 24 23.93 3.56 -0.12
C ALA A 24 23.83 2.03 -0.33
N ALA A 25 24.07 1.26 0.72
CA ALA A 25 23.95 -0.20 0.67
C ALA A 25 22.49 -0.66 0.56
N SER A 26 21.55 0.03 1.23
CA SER A 26 20.12 -0.32 1.19
C SER A 26 19.49 -0.02 -0.18
N SER A 27 19.87 1.09 -0.82
CA SER A 27 19.43 1.46 -2.18
C SER A 27 19.98 0.51 -3.24
N ALA A 28 21.27 0.18 -3.20
CA ALA A 28 21.85 -0.80 -4.11
C ALA A 28 21.25 -2.22 -3.94
N ALA A 29 20.93 -2.61 -2.69
CA ALA A 29 20.25 -3.88 -2.43
C ALA A 29 18.81 -3.92 -2.97
N TYR A 30 18.11 -2.79 -2.96
CA TYR A 30 16.76 -2.66 -3.53
C TYR A 30 16.78 -2.77 -5.07
N GLU A 31 17.75 -2.15 -5.75
CA GLU A 31 17.88 -2.26 -7.22
C GLU A 31 18.33 -3.66 -7.67
N LEU A 32 19.23 -4.30 -6.94
CA LEU A 32 19.74 -5.64 -7.26
C LEU A 32 18.78 -6.76 -6.83
N ASN A 33 17.90 -6.49 -5.87
CA ASN A 33 16.86 -7.40 -5.42
C ASN A 33 15.60 -6.63 -5.02
N PRO A 34 14.69 -6.32 -5.96
CA PRO A 34 13.42 -5.67 -5.66
C PRO A 34 12.46 -6.55 -4.83
N PHE A 35 12.90 -7.75 -4.45
CA PHE A 35 12.23 -8.66 -3.52
C PHE A 35 12.85 -8.63 -2.12
N GLY A 36 13.89 -7.83 -1.90
CA GLY A 36 14.53 -7.56 -0.62
C GLY A 36 13.61 -6.77 0.31
N ALA A 37 13.81 -6.97 1.62
CA ALA A 37 13.04 -6.25 2.61
C ALA A 37 13.51 -4.78 2.71
N THR A 38 12.55 -3.85 2.71
CA THR A 38 12.75 -2.39 2.67
C THR A 38 12.34 -1.79 4.00
N ASP A 39 13.18 -0.94 4.58
CA ASP A 39 12.83 -0.22 5.80
C ASP A 39 11.98 1.00 5.46
N LEU A 40 10.86 1.16 6.17
CA LEU A 40 9.85 2.19 5.98
C LEU A 40 9.47 2.82 7.32
N SER A 41 8.84 3.99 7.27
CA SER A 41 8.18 4.61 8.42
C SER A 41 6.66 4.64 8.21
N VAL A 42 5.90 4.32 9.25
CA VAL A 42 4.45 4.48 9.25
C VAL A 42 4.12 5.96 9.43
N GLN A 43 3.52 6.57 8.42
CA GLN A 43 3.17 7.99 8.42
C GLN A 43 1.78 8.25 8.98
N ALA A 44 0.85 7.34 8.72
CA ALA A 44 -0.52 7.44 9.19
C ALA A 44 -1.17 6.06 9.29
N LEU A 45 -2.09 5.92 10.23
CA LEU A 45 -2.94 4.75 10.39
C LEU A 45 -4.38 5.21 10.60
N SER A 46 -5.32 4.69 9.82
CA SER A 46 -6.76 4.95 10.02
C SER A 46 -7.59 3.68 9.91
N LEU A 47 -8.62 3.58 10.74
CA LEU A 47 -9.55 2.45 10.76
C LEU A 47 -10.67 2.68 9.75
N HIS A 48 -10.90 1.70 8.88
CA HIS A 48 -11.96 1.72 7.87
C HIS A 48 -12.61 0.34 7.75
N GLY A 49 -13.70 0.13 8.50
CA GLY A 49 -14.39 -1.15 8.55
C GLY A 49 -13.49 -2.26 9.12
N PRO A 50 -13.31 -3.39 8.43
CA PRO A 50 -12.46 -4.48 8.91
C PRO A 50 -10.97 -4.29 8.56
N TYR A 51 -10.58 -3.12 8.03
CA TYR A 51 -9.20 -2.84 7.62
C TYR A 51 -8.60 -1.65 8.36
N LEU A 52 -7.30 -1.75 8.61
CA LEU A 52 -6.42 -0.62 8.89
C LEU A 52 -5.80 -0.13 7.58
N LEU A 53 -6.00 1.14 7.25
CA LEU A 53 -5.31 1.80 6.15
C LEU A 53 -4.01 2.41 6.69
N ALA A 54 -2.89 1.77 6.39
CA ALA A 54 -1.57 2.24 6.74
C ALA A 54 -0.94 3.00 5.57
N VAL A 55 -0.49 4.23 5.82
CA VAL A 55 0.38 4.97 4.91
C VAL A 55 1.80 4.74 5.37
N VAL A 56 2.61 4.08 4.55
CA VAL A 56 4.03 3.84 4.83
C VAL A 56 4.88 4.56 3.81
N ALA A 57 6.01 5.12 4.24
CA ALA A 57 6.92 5.85 3.38
C ALA A 57 8.37 5.46 3.65
N GLY A 58 9.13 5.28 2.59
CA GLY A 58 10.58 5.20 2.59
C GLY A 58 11.17 6.44 1.90
N ARG A 59 12.42 6.33 1.45
CA ARG A 59 13.12 7.43 0.76
C ARG A 59 12.44 7.84 -0.54
N ASP A 60 12.17 6.87 -1.41
CA ASP A 60 11.68 7.11 -2.77
C ASP A 60 10.27 6.55 -3.00
N GLU A 61 9.64 6.02 -1.96
CA GLU A 61 8.40 5.26 -2.08
C GLU A 61 7.41 5.64 -1.00
N ARG A 62 6.15 5.82 -1.41
CA ARG A 62 5.01 5.96 -0.52
C ARG A 62 3.94 4.99 -0.93
N MET A 63 3.55 4.12 -0.01
CA MET A 63 2.50 3.13 -0.22
C MET A 63 1.34 3.35 0.74
N ARG A 64 0.17 2.95 0.27
CA ARG A 64 -1.02 2.75 1.09
C ARG A 64 -1.34 1.27 1.10
N LEU A 65 -1.29 0.65 2.27
CA LEU A 65 -1.55 -0.77 2.49
C LEU A 65 -2.80 -0.94 3.34
N LEU A 66 -3.55 -2.01 3.07
CA LEU A 66 -4.69 -2.43 3.87
C LEU A 66 -4.25 -3.63 4.70
N ALA A 67 -4.35 -3.53 6.02
CA ALA A 67 -4.08 -4.62 6.95
C ALA A 67 -5.38 -5.04 7.66
N PRO A 68 -5.52 -6.29 8.10
CA PRO A 68 -6.65 -6.68 8.94
C PRO A 68 -6.59 -5.92 10.27
N VAL A 69 -7.77 -5.66 10.85
CA VAL A 69 -7.86 -5.14 12.23
C VAL A 69 -7.58 -6.30 13.19
N SER A 70 -6.33 -6.44 13.61
CA SER A 70 -5.88 -7.40 14.62
C SER A 70 -4.93 -6.74 15.60
N ASP A 71 -4.85 -7.28 16.82
CA ASP A 71 -3.99 -6.72 17.88
C ASP A 71 -2.52 -6.61 17.43
N VAL A 72 -2.03 -7.62 16.68
CA VAL A 72 -0.67 -7.63 16.13
C VAL A 72 -0.49 -6.51 15.10
N CYS A 73 -1.43 -6.35 14.17
CA CYS A 73 -1.34 -5.31 13.15
C CYS A 73 -1.44 -3.91 13.75
N VAL A 74 -2.28 -3.70 14.77
CA VAL A 74 -2.36 -2.42 15.50
C VAL A 74 -1.03 -2.09 16.18
N ARG A 75 -0.36 -3.07 16.81
CA ARG A 75 0.95 -2.85 17.45
C ARG A 75 2.03 -2.55 16.41
N VAL A 76 2.17 -3.37 15.38
CA VAL A 76 3.20 -3.20 14.34
C VAL A 76 3.07 -1.85 13.61
N LEU A 77 1.84 -1.45 13.28
CA LEU A 77 1.53 -0.30 12.42
C LEU A 77 1.28 1.01 13.19
N GLN A 78 1.82 1.16 14.40
CA GLN A 78 1.70 2.43 15.12
C GLN A 78 2.28 3.59 14.28
N PRO A 79 1.63 4.77 14.29
CA PRO A 79 2.18 5.96 13.66
C PRO A 79 3.62 6.24 14.11
N GLU A 80 4.43 6.75 13.19
CA GLU A 80 5.86 7.08 13.35
C GLU A 80 6.79 5.89 13.55
N ALA A 81 6.25 4.67 13.70
CA ALA A 81 7.06 3.47 13.85
C ALA A 81 7.94 3.21 12.62
N ARG A 82 9.18 2.79 12.86
CA ARG A 82 10.05 2.21 11.83
C ARG A 82 9.68 0.73 11.67
N VAL A 83 9.41 0.32 10.45
CA VAL A 83 8.96 -1.03 10.12
C VAL A 83 9.73 -1.56 8.92
N ARG A 84 9.81 -2.88 8.80
CA ARG A 84 10.45 -3.53 7.66
C ARG A 84 9.39 -4.18 6.79
N TYR A 85 9.26 -3.73 5.55
CA TYR A 85 8.39 -4.33 4.55
C TYR A 85 9.13 -5.43 3.79
N ALA A 86 8.54 -6.61 3.66
CA ALA A 86 9.04 -7.69 2.83
C ALA A 86 7.97 -8.12 1.81
N LYS A 87 8.39 -8.40 0.58
CA LYS A 87 7.51 -8.94 -0.46
C LYS A 87 7.23 -10.42 -0.20
N SER A 88 6.29 -10.69 0.69
CA SER A 88 5.78 -12.03 1.01
C SER A 88 4.25 -12.09 0.91
N GLY A 89 3.71 -13.25 0.49
CA GLY A 89 2.27 -13.38 0.27
C GLY A 89 1.78 -12.50 -0.90
N ALA A 90 0.50 -12.15 -0.88
CA ALA A 90 -0.13 -11.40 -1.98
C ALA A 90 0.24 -9.90 -1.99
N PHE A 91 0.34 -9.27 -0.82
CA PHE A 91 0.53 -7.82 -0.69
C PHE A 91 1.77 -7.41 0.11
N GLY A 92 2.51 -8.38 0.65
CA GLY A 92 3.67 -8.14 1.51
C GLY A 92 3.38 -8.32 3.00
N ARG A 93 4.46 -8.32 3.78
CA ARG A 93 4.47 -8.40 5.24
C ARG A 93 5.20 -7.20 5.81
N ILE A 94 4.70 -6.67 6.91
CA ILE A 94 5.28 -5.54 7.63
C ILE A 94 5.71 -6.07 9.00
N GLY A 95 6.99 -5.96 9.33
CA GLY A 95 7.56 -6.46 10.59
C GLY A 95 8.10 -5.35 11.48
N ARG A 96 7.97 -5.54 12.80
CA ARG A 96 8.54 -4.67 13.84
C ARG A 96 8.74 -5.45 15.14
N ASP A 97 9.88 -5.29 15.79
CA ASP A 97 10.16 -5.85 17.14
C ASP A 97 9.88 -7.38 17.27
N GLY A 98 10.11 -8.15 16.20
CA GLY A 98 9.84 -9.59 16.16
C GLY A 98 8.38 -9.97 15.87
N GLU A 99 7.46 -8.99 15.81
CA GLU A 99 6.09 -9.17 15.36
C GLU A 99 5.95 -8.89 13.85
N ALA A 100 4.91 -9.47 13.23
CA ALA A 100 4.63 -9.28 11.82
C ALA A 100 3.13 -9.16 11.54
N CYS A 101 2.80 -8.21 10.68
CA CYS A 101 1.45 -7.99 10.14
C CYS A 101 1.47 -8.24 8.64
N ASP A 102 0.70 -9.22 8.19
CA ASP A 102 0.50 -9.48 6.76
C ASP A 102 -0.50 -8.47 6.19
N ALA A 103 -0.12 -7.80 5.10
CA ALA A 103 -1.04 -6.90 4.40
C ALA A 103 -2.15 -7.75 3.74
N ALA A 104 -3.40 -7.38 3.98
CA ALA A 104 -4.56 -7.95 3.32
C ALA A 104 -4.80 -7.33 1.94
N GLY A 105 -4.25 -6.14 1.67
CA GLY A 105 -4.48 -5.42 0.42
C GLY A 105 -3.56 -4.24 0.19
N VAL A 106 -3.77 -3.58 -0.95
CA VAL A 106 -3.06 -2.38 -1.37
C VAL A 106 -4.07 -1.33 -1.83
N ALA A 107 -3.94 -0.12 -1.30
CA ALA A 107 -4.74 1.06 -1.63
C ALA A 107 -3.92 2.10 -2.43
N SER A 108 -2.90 1.64 -3.15
CA SER A 108 -1.97 2.43 -3.96
C SER A 108 -1.74 1.69 -5.28
N LEU A 109 -2.83 1.49 -6.04
CA LEU A 109 -2.82 0.58 -7.20
C LEU A 109 -1.84 1.01 -8.31
N GLU A 110 -1.60 2.32 -8.47
CA GLU A 110 -0.58 2.83 -9.39
C GLU A 110 0.81 2.36 -9.00
N GLN A 111 1.24 2.63 -7.75
CA GLN A 111 2.54 2.20 -7.25
C GLN A 111 2.67 0.68 -7.29
N TRP A 112 1.60 -0.05 -6.96
CA TRP A 112 1.59 -1.51 -7.01
C TRP A 112 1.79 -2.05 -8.41
N ARG A 113 1.07 -1.49 -9.40
CA ARG A 113 1.22 -1.83 -10.82
C ARG A 113 2.67 -1.63 -11.27
N ASP A 114 3.24 -0.48 -10.96
CA ASP A 114 4.54 -0.06 -11.48
C ASP A 114 5.70 -0.88 -10.88
N ARG A 115 5.48 -1.50 -9.71
CA ARG A 115 6.40 -2.46 -9.08
C ARG A 115 6.35 -3.88 -9.65
N GLN A 116 5.33 -4.21 -10.44
CA GLN A 116 5.28 -5.51 -11.11
C GLN A 116 6.19 -5.49 -12.35
N PRO A 117 6.80 -6.63 -12.72
CA PRO A 117 7.45 -6.75 -14.01
C PRO A 117 6.48 -6.30 -15.11
N ARG A 118 6.90 -5.34 -15.94
CA ARG A 118 6.06 -4.80 -17.01
C ARG A 118 5.66 -5.95 -17.93
N GLN A 119 4.40 -6.34 -17.88
CA GLN A 119 3.86 -7.25 -18.88
C GLN A 119 3.86 -6.49 -20.22
N ARG A 120 4.45 -7.10 -21.25
CA ARG A 120 4.28 -6.63 -22.63
C ARG A 120 2.83 -6.92 -23.00
N ILE A 121 1.97 -5.93 -22.79
CA ILE A 121 0.59 -6.00 -23.26
C ILE A 121 0.62 -5.44 -24.68
N GLU A 122 0.64 -6.34 -25.67
CA GLU A 122 0.72 -5.99 -27.09
C GLU A 122 -0.64 -5.56 -27.67
N SER A 123 -1.72 -5.63 -26.88
CA SER A 123 -3.09 -5.35 -27.33
C SER A 123 -3.95 -4.61 -26.31
N VAL A 124 -5.05 -4.01 -26.78
CA VAL A 124 -6.04 -3.35 -25.91
C VAL A 124 -6.62 -4.38 -24.93
N VAL A 125 -6.56 -4.09 -23.62
CA VAL A 125 -7.17 -4.95 -22.60
C VAL A 125 -8.69 -4.77 -22.65
N PRO A 126 -9.48 -5.82 -22.95
CA PRO A 126 -10.92 -5.71 -22.99
C PRO A 126 -11.48 -5.41 -21.59
N ARG A 127 -12.53 -4.58 -21.55
CA ARG A 127 -13.32 -4.35 -20.35
C ARG A 127 -14.01 -5.65 -19.92
N ALA A 128 -14.34 -5.76 -18.64
CA ALA A 128 -15.02 -6.92 -18.10
C ALA A 128 -16.05 -6.53 -17.04
N THR A 129 -17.07 -7.34 -16.83
CA THR A 129 -18.08 -7.08 -15.79
C THR A 129 -17.53 -7.43 -14.41
N ALA A 130 -17.63 -6.49 -13.47
CA ALA A 130 -17.41 -6.72 -12.04
C ALA A 130 -18.75 -6.79 -11.31
N ARG A 131 -18.85 -7.69 -10.32
CA ARG A 131 -20.06 -7.92 -9.51
C ARG A 131 -19.69 -7.97 -8.04
N TRP A 132 -20.51 -7.38 -7.18
CA TRP A 132 -20.19 -7.26 -5.76
C TRP A 132 -21.40 -7.06 -4.87
N GLU A 133 -21.15 -7.14 -3.58
CA GLU A 133 -22.05 -6.73 -2.51
C GLU A 133 -21.39 -5.62 -1.68
N PRO A 134 -22.17 -4.64 -1.18
CA PRO A 134 -21.66 -3.68 -0.20
C PRO A 134 -21.15 -4.39 1.05
N LEU A 135 -19.93 -4.07 1.48
CA LEU A 135 -19.32 -4.65 2.69
C LEU A 135 -19.30 -3.65 3.84
N PHE A 136 -18.86 -2.42 3.57
CA PHE A 136 -18.73 -1.37 4.57
C PHE A 136 -18.74 0.00 3.90
N ARG A 137 -19.13 1.04 4.63
CA ARG A 137 -19.08 2.42 4.17
C ARG A 137 -18.82 3.35 5.34
N ASP A 138 -17.96 4.33 5.13
CA ASP A 138 -17.79 5.49 5.98
C ASP A 138 -17.79 6.79 5.15
N GLU A 139 -17.39 7.89 5.78
CA GLU A 139 -17.36 9.22 5.17
C GLU A 139 -16.36 9.36 4.01
N ARG A 140 -15.32 8.51 3.98
CA ARG A 140 -14.22 8.61 3.00
C ARG A 140 -14.23 7.47 2.00
N TRP A 141 -14.65 6.28 2.42
CA TRP A 141 -14.49 5.05 1.65
C TRP A 141 -15.74 4.18 1.66
N ILE A 142 -15.92 3.49 0.53
CA ILE A 142 -16.88 2.42 0.35
C ILE A 142 -16.09 1.15 0.04
N PHE A 143 -16.35 0.09 0.78
CA PHE A 143 -15.79 -1.23 0.53
C PHE A 143 -16.88 -2.12 -0.05
N VAL A 144 -16.58 -2.76 -1.17
CA VAL A 144 -17.47 -3.71 -1.84
C VAL A 144 -16.75 -5.04 -2.04
N ARG A 145 -17.40 -6.16 -1.73
CA ARG A 145 -16.82 -7.50 -1.87
C ARG A 145 -17.40 -8.23 -3.07
N GLY A 146 -16.56 -8.81 -3.92
CA GLY A 146 -17.02 -9.66 -5.01
C GLY A 146 -15.94 -9.93 -6.06
N ARG A 147 -16.36 -10.06 -7.31
CA ARG A 147 -15.54 -10.50 -8.42
C ARG A 147 -15.05 -9.32 -9.26
N PHE A 148 -13.72 -9.17 -9.35
CA PHE A 148 -13.04 -8.12 -10.10
C PHE A 148 -12.04 -8.75 -11.09
N PRO A 149 -12.52 -9.21 -12.26
CA PRO A 149 -11.76 -10.11 -13.14
C PRO A 149 -10.48 -9.50 -13.72
N LEU A 150 -10.34 -8.16 -13.73
CA LEU A 150 -9.15 -7.49 -14.24
C LEU A 150 -8.08 -7.22 -13.17
N ALA A 151 -8.31 -7.52 -11.89
CA ALA A 151 -7.34 -7.27 -10.81
C ALA A 151 -6.00 -7.99 -11.03
N SER A 152 -6.02 -9.14 -11.73
CA SER A 152 -4.82 -9.91 -12.09
C SER A 152 -3.85 -9.15 -13.01
N LYS A 153 -4.31 -8.10 -13.70
CA LYS A 153 -3.44 -7.27 -14.55
C LYS A 153 -2.36 -6.51 -13.78
N ILE A 154 -2.48 -6.41 -12.46
CA ILE A 154 -1.46 -5.86 -11.56
C ILE A 154 -0.91 -6.92 -10.58
N GLY A 155 -0.99 -8.20 -10.95
CA GLY A 155 -0.44 -9.31 -10.17
C GLY A 155 -1.27 -9.76 -8.96
N ILE A 156 -2.51 -9.27 -8.82
CA ILE A 156 -3.41 -9.71 -7.75
C ILE A 156 -4.09 -11.01 -8.19
N ALA A 157 -3.61 -12.14 -7.67
CA ALA A 157 -4.03 -13.48 -8.09
C ALA A 157 -5.51 -13.80 -7.83
N ALA A 158 -6.16 -13.10 -6.89
CA ALA A 158 -7.50 -13.43 -6.40
C ALA A 158 -8.65 -12.74 -7.16
N GLY A 159 -8.67 -12.73 -8.49
CA GLY A 159 -9.69 -12.02 -9.29
C GLY A 159 -11.17 -12.44 -9.10
N TYR A 160 -11.47 -13.41 -8.22
CA TYR A 160 -12.81 -13.99 -8.03
C TYR A 160 -13.52 -13.55 -6.74
N ASP A 161 -12.78 -13.24 -5.67
CA ASP A 161 -13.34 -12.73 -4.40
C ASP A 161 -12.35 -11.75 -3.76
N LEU A 162 -12.57 -10.47 -4.01
CA LEU A 162 -11.80 -9.35 -3.46
C LEU A 162 -12.73 -8.35 -2.82
N VAL A 163 -12.15 -7.54 -1.96
CA VAL A 163 -12.74 -6.27 -1.54
C VAL A 163 -12.11 -5.14 -2.35
N ALA A 164 -12.93 -4.40 -3.09
CA ALA A 164 -12.52 -3.14 -3.72
C ALA A 164 -12.82 -1.97 -2.78
N MET A 165 -11.88 -1.03 -2.72
CA MET A 165 -11.97 0.22 -1.97
C MET A 165 -12.25 1.36 -2.95
N LEU A 166 -13.36 2.05 -2.75
CA LEU A 166 -13.86 3.14 -3.60
C LEU A 166 -13.96 4.43 -2.78
N PRO A 167 -13.72 5.62 -3.34
CA PRO A 167 -14.06 6.88 -2.69
C PRO A 167 -15.55 6.95 -2.32
N ALA A 168 -15.90 7.64 -1.23
CA ALA A 168 -17.28 7.85 -0.81
C ALA A 168 -17.97 9.06 -1.49
N ASP A 169 -17.57 9.40 -2.72
CA ASP A 169 -18.20 10.46 -3.50
C ASP A 169 -19.53 10.00 -4.16
N ALA A 170 -20.27 10.93 -4.77
CA ALA A 170 -21.57 10.65 -5.37
C ALA A 170 -21.51 9.67 -6.55
N ALA A 171 -20.43 9.69 -7.33
CA ALA A 171 -20.27 8.80 -8.49
C ALA A 171 -20.01 7.37 -8.03
N CYS A 172 -19.12 7.19 -7.05
CA CYS A 172 -18.79 5.89 -6.47
C CYS A 172 -19.90 5.33 -5.59
N SER A 173 -20.65 6.19 -4.89
CA SER A 173 -21.83 5.77 -4.12
C SER A 173 -22.89 5.15 -5.04
N ALA A 174 -23.22 5.84 -6.13
CA ALA A 174 -24.17 5.35 -7.12
C ALA A 174 -23.69 4.06 -7.78
N ALA A 175 -22.37 3.93 -8.03
CA ALA A 175 -21.81 2.69 -8.54
C ALA A 175 -21.99 1.54 -7.53
N ALA A 176 -21.57 1.73 -6.27
CA ALA A 176 -21.62 0.71 -5.24
C ALA A 176 -23.02 0.12 -5.04
N GLU A 177 -24.07 0.94 -5.14
CA GLU A 177 -25.48 0.54 -5.03
C GLU A 177 -25.96 -0.36 -6.17
N ARG A 178 -25.36 -0.26 -7.37
CA ARG A 178 -25.76 -1.07 -8.53
C ARG A 178 -25.35 -2.54 -8.44
N ARG A 179 -24.39 -2.89 -7.59
CA ARG A 179 -23.85 -4.26 -7.40
C ARG A 179 -23.16 -4.87 -8.64
N GLU A 180 -23.19 -4.20 -9.78
CA GLU A 180 -22.54 -4.58 -11.02
C GLU A 180 -22.12 -3.33 -11.82
N ALA A 181 -20.95 -3.39 -12.44
CA ALA A 181 -20.50 -2.38 -13.41
C ALA A 181 -19.48 -2.96 -14.40
N THR A 182 -19.21 -2.19 -15.44
CA THR A 182 -18.09 -2.48 -16.34
C THR A 182 -16.78 -2.01 -15.70
N LEU A 183 -15.86 -2.94 -15.47
CA LEU A 183 -14.51 -2.68 -15.01
C LEU A 183 -13.58 -2.42 -16.20
N GLU A 184 -12.91 -1.28 -16.18
CA GLU A 184 -11.85 -0.90 -17.11
C GLU A 184 -10.48 -0.97 -16.39
N PHE A 185 -9.47 -1.51 -17.09
CA PHE A 185 -8.08 -1.47 -16.67
C PHE A 185 -7.27 -0.54 -17.59
N ARG A 186 -6.38 0.25 -17.00
CA ARG A 186 -5.45 1.16 -17.68
C ARG A 186 -4.02 0.82 -17.29
N GLN A 187 -3.21 0.56 -18.31
CA GLN A 187 -1.79 0.23 -18.14
C GLN A 187 -0.96 1.42 -17.65
N ALA A 188 -1.43 2.65 -17.87
CA ALA A 188 -0.74 3.88 -17.48
C ALA A 188 -1.67 4.87 -16.76
N GLY A 189 -1.06 5.82 -16.04
CA GLY A 189 -1.74 6.87 -15.28
C GLY A 189 -2.11 6.48 -13.85
N ARG A 190 -2.64 7.45 -13.11
CA ARG A 190 -2.84 7.40 -11.64
C ARG A 190 -3.97 6.48 -11.17
N THR A 191 -4.91 6.16 -12.04
CA THR A 191 -6.09 5.34 -11.72
C THR A 191 -6.09 4.10 -12.62
N PRO A 192 -5.42 3.01 -12.23
CA PRO A 192 -5.33 1.82 -13.07
C PRO A 192 -6.67 1.14 -13.29
N TYR A 193 -7.64 1.33 -12.37
CA TYR A 193 -8.94 0.68 -12.44
C TYR A 193 -10.08 1.68 -12.28
N ARG A 194 -11.13 1.47 -13.06
CA ARG A 194 -12.36 2.26 -13.02
C ARG A 194 -13.58 1.37 -13.17
N LEU A 195 -14.59 1.61 -12.34
CA LEU A 195 -15.94 1.12 -12.53
C LEU A 195 -16.72 2.12 -13.38
N LEU A 196 -17.31 1.67 -14.47
CA LEU A 196 -18.07 2.47 -15.41
C LEU A 196 -19.56 2.12 -15.27
N VAL A 197 -20.36 3.14 -14.94
CA VAL A 197 -21.81 3.02 -14.72
C VAL A 197 -22.51 4.08 -15.56
N GLY A 198 -23.01 3.69 -16.74
CA GLY A 198 -23.46 4.64 -17.75
C GLY A 198 -22.31 5.57 -18.14
N GLU A 199 -22.52 6.88 -18.03
CA GLU A 199 -21.50 7.90 -18.31
C GLU A 199 -20.60 8.22 -17.09
N ARG A 200 -20.92 7.68 -15.91
CA ARG A 200 -20.16 7.94 -14.69
C ARG A 200 -19.00 6.97 -14.55
N SER A 201 -17.91 7.46 -13.97
CA SER A 201 -16.73 6.67 -13.64
C SER A 201 -16.41 6.80 -12.16
N CYS A 202 -16.19 5.66 -11.51
CA CYS A 202 -15.70 5.58 -10.14
C CYS A 202 -14.30 4.92 -10.15
N PRO A 203 -13.24 5.61 -9.70
CA PRO A 203 -11.93 4.98 -9.57
C PRO A 203 -11.94 3.92 -8.48
N VAL A 204 -11.21 2.83 -8.70
CA VAL A 204 -10.91 1.85 -7.64
C VAL A 204 -9.56 2.23 -7.05
N GLU A 205 -9.55 2.56 -5.76
CA GLU A 205 -8.37 3.04 -5.03
C GLU A 205 -7.54 1.92 -4.45
N GLY A 206 -8.18 0.78 -4.17
CA GLY A 206 -7.50 -0.37 -3.60
C GLY A 206 -8.22 -1.68 -3.81
N PHE A 207 -7.46 -2.76 -3.65
CA PHE A 207 -7.96 -4.13 -3.57
C PHE A 207 -7.41 -4.80 -2.32
N ALA A 208 -8.22 -5.63 -1.67
CA ALA A 208 -7.84 -6.46 -0.54
C ALA A 208 -8.46 -7.86 -0.63
N LEU A 209 -7.84 -8.83 0.03
CA LEU A 209 -8.48 -10.09 0.36
C LEU A 209 -9.56 -9.85 1.42
N PRO A 210 -10.72 -10.52 1.33
CA PRO A 210 -11.68 -10.55 2.42
C PRO A 210 -11.03 -11.04 3.71
N VAL A 211 -11.21 -10.30 4.80
CA VAL A 211 -10.77 -10.71 6.14
C VAL A 211 -11.99 -11.22 6.91
N THR A 212 -11.84 -12.38 7.54
CA THR A 212 -12.84 -12.90 8.48
C THR A 212 -12.73 -12.15 9.79
N ARG A 213 -13.87 -11.72 10.34
CA ARG A 213 -13.94 -11.19 11.70
C ARG A 213 -13.73 -12.30 12.72
#